data_AF-A0A4P5ZIZ5-F1
#
_entry.id   AF-A0A4P5ZIZ5-F1
#
_cell.length_a   1.000
_cell.length_b   1.000
_cell.length_c   1.000
_cell.angle_alpha   90.00
_cell.angle_beta   90.00
_cell.angle_gamma   90.00
#
_symmetry.space_group_name_H-M   'P 1'
#
loop_
_entity.id
_entity.type
_entity.pdbx_description
1 polymer ?
#
loop_
_entity_poly.entity_id
_entity_poly.type
_entity_poly.pdbx_seq_one_letter_code
_entity_poly.pdbx_strand_id
1 'polypeptide(L)' 'MVGTPKSMVLLLGSCIAAIASVGSVFELSSGNPELGSLTTSVILALSIPLSVFLFFAAVKDAQMNQE' A
#
# COMPACT_ATOMS: atom_id res chain seq x y z
N MET A 1 -11.72 -7.95 19.89
CA MET A 1 -10.71 -7.57 18.87
C MET A 1 -11.43 -6.94 17.67
N VAL A 2 -12.20 -5.87 17.89
CA VAL A 2 -12.75 -5.10 16.77
C VAL A 2 -11.75 -3.96 16.55
N GLY A 3 -11.10 -3.94 15.38
CA GLY A 3 -10.24 -2.82 15.03
C GLY A 3 -11.08 -1.55 15.05
N THR A 4 -10.49 -0.43 15.48
CA THR A 4 -11.15 0.87 15.32
C THR A 4 -11.53 1.04 13.85
N PRO A 5 -12.69 1.66 13.53
CA PRO A 5 -13.05 1.96 12.15
C PRO A 5 -11.92 2.69 11.41
N LYS A 6 -11.17 3.52 12.15
CA LYS A 6 -10.00 4.26 11.64
C LYS A 6 -8.84 3.36 11.25
N SER A 7 -8.48 2.37 12.07
CA SER A 7 -7.42 1.40 11.76
C SER A 7 -7.82 0.49 10.59
N MET A 8 -9.10 0.08 10.50
CA MET A 8 -9.60 -0.69 9.35
C MET A 8 -9.46 0.07 8.03
N VAL A 9 -9.80 1.37 7.99
CA VAL A 9 -9.65 2.20 6.79
C VAL A 9 -8.18 2.36 6.40
N LEU A 10 -7.28 2.59 7.37
CA LEU A 10 -5.84 2.68 7.11
C LEU A 10 -5.27 1.35 6.60
N LEU A 11 -5.69 0.22 7.17
CA LEU A 11 -5.25 -1.11 6.75
C LEU A 11 -5.77 -1.45 5.35
N LEU A 12 -7.01 -1.10 5.04
CA LEU A 12 -7.59 -1.30 3.70
C LEU A 12 -6.85 -0.45 2.66
N GLY A 13 -6.51 0.80 2.99
CA GLY A 13 -5.66 1.64 2.15
C GLY A 13 -4.26 1.06 1.92
N SER A 14 -3.63 0.51 2.97
CA SER A 14 -2.35 -0.20 2.83
C SER A 14 -2.47 -1.42 1.91
N CYS A 15 -3.56 -2.17 2.01
CA CYS A 15 -3.81 -3.35 1.18
C CYS A 15 -3.92 -2.96 -0.31
N ILE A 16 -4.65 -1.90 -0.64
CA ILE A 16 -4.76 -1.39 -2.03
C ILE A 16 -3.39 -0.93 -2.54
N ALA A 17 -2.62 -0.20 -1.72
CA ALA A 17 -1.28 0.25 -2.08
C ALA A 17 -0.31 -0.93 -2.33
N ALA A 18 -0.42 -2.00 -1.53
CA ALA A 18 0.33 -3.23 -1.74
C ALA A 18 -0.04 -3.93 -3.06
N ILE A 19 -1.34 -4.04 -3.37
CA ILE A 19 -1.82 -4.62 -4.64
C ILE A 19 -1.27 -3.83 -5.84
N ALA A 20 -1.36 -2.49 -5.80
CA ALA A 20 -0.82 -1.61 -6.84
C ALA A 20 0.70 -1.75 -7.01
N SER A 21 1.43 -1.93 -5.90
CA SER A 21 2.86 -2.19 -5.92
C SER A 21 3.19 -3.50 -6.63
N VAL A 22 2.50 -4.60 -6.30
CA VAL A 22 2.75 -5.92 -6.94
C VAL A 22 2.44 -5.88 -8.43
N GLY A 23 1.32 -5.25 -8.83
CA GLY A 23 0.96 -5.08 -10.24
C GLY A 23 2.01 -4.27 -11.02
N SER A 24 2.52 -3.20 -10.42
CA SER A 24 3.56 -2.35 -11.04
C SER A 24 4.89 -3.09 -11.21
N VAL A 25 5.29 -3.93 -10.26
CA VAL A 25 6.47 -4.80 -10.40
C VAL A 25 6.28 -5.80 -11.54
N PHE A 26 5.10 -6.41 -11.65
CA PHE A 26 4.81 -7.40 -12.69
C PHE A 26 4.79 -6.78 -14.09
N GLU A 27 4.18 -5.58 -14.22
CA GLU A 27 4.20 -4.77 -15.44
C GLU A 27 5.63 -4.42 -15.88
N LEU A 28 6.46 -3.88 -14.97
CA LEU A 28 7.85 -3.53 -15.29
C LEU A 28 8.70 -4.76 -15.63
N SER A 29 8.45 -5.87 -14.95
CA SER A 29 9.17 -7.14 -15.17
C SER A 29 8.76 -7.82 -16.49
N SER A 30 7.57 -7.53 -17.03
CA SER A 30 7.10 -8.07 -18.32
C SER A 30 7.85 -7.53 -19.54
N GLY A 31 8.63 -6.45 -19.38
CA GLY A 31 9.43 -5.82 -20.43
C GLY A 31 8.65 -4.90 -21.39
N ASN A 32 7.31 -4.95 -21.38
CA ASN A 32 6.45 -4.09 -22.20
C ASN A 32 5.35 -3.45 -21.34
N PRO A 33 5.67 -2.43 -20.53
CA PRO A 33 4.69 -1.77 -19.67
C PRO A 33 3.67 -0.97 -20.50
N GLU A 34 2.39 -1.29 -20.34
CA GLU A 34 1.23 -0.68 -21.02
C GLU A 34 1.04 0.78 -20.58
N LEU A 35 1.22 1.05 -19.29
CA LEU A 35 1.16 2.41 -18.71
C LEU A 35 2.45 3.22 -18.96
N GLY A 36 3.47 2.57 -19.53
CA GLY A 36 4.81 3.12 -19.73
C GLY A 36 5.71 2.97 -18.51
N SER A 37 6.99 2.66 -18.76
CA SER A 37 7.97 2.35 -17.71
C SER A 37 8.13 3.47 -16.67
N LEU A 38 8.06 4.72 -17.11
CA LEU A 38 8.20 5.89 -16.26
C LEU A 38 7.01 6.02 -15.29
N THR A 39 5.78 5.91 -15.80
CA THR A 39 4.55 5.98 -15.01
C THR A 39 4.49 4.86 -13.97
N THR A 40 4.71 3.61 -14.41
CA THR A 40 4.66 2.43 -13.53
C THR A 40 5.74 2.46 -12.45
N SER A 41 6.93 2.97 -12.78
CA SER A 41 8.01 3.16 -11.79
C SER A 41 7.69 4.23 -10.76
N VAL A 42 7.05 5.35 -11.15
CA VAL A 42 6.61 6.40 -10.21
C VAL A 42 5.52 5.87 -9.29
N ILE A 43 4.54 5.15 -9.82
CA ILE A 43 3.48 4.51 -9.01
C ILE A 43 4.12 3.55 -8.01
N LEU A 44 5.03 2.69 -8.46
CA LEU A 44 5.74 1.74 -7.60
C LEU A 44 6.53 2.45 -6.49
N ALA A 45 7.30 3.49 -6.85
CA ALA A 45 8.10 4.27 -5.92
C ALA A 45 7.27 5.00 -4.86
N LEU A 46 6.04 5.39 -5.18
CA LEU A 46 5.10 6.01 -4.23
C LEU A 46 4.32 4.97 -3.42
N SER A 47 3.91 3.85 -4.05
CA SER A 47 3.05 2.85 -3.43
C SER A 47 3.76 2.05 -2.34
N ILE A 48 5.06 1.77 -2.52
CA ILE A 48 5.89 1.09 -1.50
C ILE A 48 5.92 1.87 -0.17
N PRO A 49 6.42 3.14 -0.12
CA PRO A 49 6.48 3.89 1.12
C PRO A 49 5.09 4.21 1.67
N LEU A 50 4.11 4.46 0.80
CA LEU A 50 2.73 4.72 1.21
C LEU A 50 2.12 3.50 1.92
N SER A 51 2.34 2.30 1.39
CA SER A 51 1.88 1.05 2.03
C SER A 51 2.52 0.87 3.40
N VAL A 52 3.84 1.05 3.53
CA VAL A 52 4.54 0.95 4.82
C VAL A 52 4.03 1.99 5.81
N PHE A 53 3.82 3.22 5.37
CA PHE A 53 3.32 4.30 6.21
C PHE A 53 1.90 4.03 6.72
N LEU A 54 0.96 3.66 5.83
CA LEU A 54 -0.41 3.34 6.23
C LEU A 54 -0.48 2.12 7.13
N PHE A 55 0.31 1.08 6.84
CA PHE A 55 0.38 -0.11 7.69
C PHE A 55 0.89 0.23 9.09
N PHE A 56 1.99 0.99 9.18
CA PHE A 56 2.56 1.41 10.46
C PHE A 56 1.58 2.30 11.25
N ALA A 57 0.91 3.23 10.58
CA ALA A 57 -0.12 4.05 11.19
C ALA A 57 -1.31 3.21 11.69
N ALA A 58 -1.77 2.23 10.91
CA ALA A 58 -2.85 1.32 11.28
C ALA A 58 -2.50 0.47 12.50
N VAL A 59 -1.27 -0.08 12.54
CA VAL A 59 -0.77 -0.88 13.67
C VAL A 59 -0.67 -0.03 14.93
N LYS A 60 -0.12 1.19 14.83
CA LYS A 60 0.00 2.09 15.98
C LYS A 60 -1.38 2.51 16.51
N ASP A 61 -2.33 2.79 15.62
CA ASP A 61 -3.72 3.11 15.98
C ASP A 61 -4.43 1.94 16.67
N ALA A 62 -4.24 0.72 16.15
CA ALA A 62 -4.80 -0.48 16.76
C ALA A 62 -4.19 -0.71 18.16
N GLN A 63 -2.88 -0.52 18.32
CA GLN A 63 -2.18 -0.72 19.59
C GLN A 63 -2.64 0.27 20.67
N MET A 64 -2.88 1.54 20.31
CA MET A 64 -3.40 2.59 21.22
C MET A 64 -4.89 2.43 21.57
N ASN A 65 -5.62 1.55 20.87
CA ASN A 65 -7.02 1.24 21.16
C ASN A 65 -7.19 -0.20 21.68
N GLN A 66 -6.08 -0.90 21.95
CA GLN A 66 -6.10 -2.21 22.59
C GLN A 66 -6.03 -2.10 24.13
N GLU A 67 -5.92 -0.88 24.67
CA GLU A 67 -5.97 -0.55 26.09
C GLU A 67 -7.41 -0.44 26.65
#